data_AF-A0A8S3G6M7-F1
#
_entry.id   AF-A0A8S3G6M7-F1
#
_cell.length_a   1.000
_cell.length_b   1.000
_cell.length_c   1.000
_cell.angle_alpha   90.00
_cell.angle_beta   90.00
_cell.angle_gamma   90.00
#
_symmetry.space_group_name_H-M   'P 1'
#
loop_
_entity.id
_entity.type
_entity.pdbx_description
1 polymer ?
#
loop_
_entity_poly.entity_id
_entity_poly.type
_entity_poly.pdbx_seq_one_letter_code
_entity_poly.pdbx_strand_id
1 'polypeptide(L)' 'TLACSGNRRGAMNNEEQGTIRGAPWYVGAIGNARWTGVRLRDVLQ' A
#
# COMPACT_ATOMS: atom_id res chain seq x y z
N THR A 1 -6.83 3.60 -8.05
CA THR A 1 -5.79 2.62 -7.66
C THR A 1 -5.49 2.78 -6.20
N LEU A 2 -5.35 1.70 -5.44
CA LEU A 2 -4.89 1.73 -4.05
C LEU A 2 -3.57 0.99 -3.97
N ALA A 3 -2.56 1.62 -3.35
CA ALA A 3 -1.26 1.03 -3.10
C ALA A 3 -0.98 1.04 -1.60
N CYS A 4 -0.49 -0.07 -1.07
CA CYS A 4 0.03 -0.11 0.30
C CYS A 4 1.34 0.68 0.35
N SER A 5 1.56 1.46 1.42
CA SER A 5 2.84 2.13 1.67
C SER A 5 4.02 1.14 1.77
N GLY A 6 3.73 -0.11 2.12
CA GLY A 6 4.70 -1.20 2.17
C GLY A 6 4.92 -1.92 0.85
N ASN A 7 4.30 -1.52 -0.26
CA ASN A 7 4.52 -2.19 -1.55
C ASN A 7 6.01 -2.16 -1.90
N ARG A 8 6.55 -3.32 -2.29
CA ARG A 8 7.99 -3.55 -2.54
C ARG A 8 8.91 -3.52 -1.31
N ARG A 9 8.39 -3.52 -0.08
CA ARG A 9 9.20 -3.57 1.15
C ARG A 9 10.19 -4.73 1.19
N GLY A 10 9.83 -5.90 0.65
CA GLY A 10 10.72 -7.07 0.59
C GLY A 10 12.05 -6.78 -0.14
N ALA A 11 12.04 -5.89 -1.14
CA ALA A 11 13.24 -5.48 -1.88
C ALA A 11 14.11 -4.46 -1.11
N MET A 12 13.59 -3.87 -0.03
CA MET A 12 14.37 -2.97 0.82
C MET A 12 15.20 -3.72 1.86
N ASN A 13 14.91 -5.00 2.09
CA ASN A 13 15.78 -5.86 2.90
C ASN A 13 17.01 -6.20 2.06
N ASN A 14 18.17 -5.66 2.43
CA ASN A 14 19.44 -5.95 1.77
C ASN A 14 20.60 -5.94 2.80
N GLU A 15 21.80 -6.30 2.36
CA GLU A 15 22.98 -6.41 3.25
C GLU A 15 23.37 -5.07 3.90
N GLU A 16 23.09 -3.95 3.24
CA GLU A 16 23.43 -2.61 3.72
C GLU A 16 22.39 -2.05 4.71
N GLN A 17 21.11 -2.31 4.47
CA GLN A 17 19.96 -1.77 5.22
C GLN A 17 19.44 -2.74 6.29
N GLY A 18 19.86 -4.01 6.25
CA GLY A 18 19.39 -5.07 7.14
C GLY A 18 17.92 -5.44 6.91
N THR A 19 17.32 -6.11 7.90
CA THR A 19 15.88 -6.45 7.85
C THR A 19 15.05 -5.30 8.36
N ILE A 20 14.18 -4.74 7.51
CA ILE A 20 13.27 -3.65 7.84
C ILE A 20 11.98 -4.20 8.45
N ARG A 21 11.44 -3.52 9.47
CA ARG A 21 10.20 -3.93 10.14
C ARG A 21 8.96 -3.79 9.24
N GLY A 22 8.05 -4.75 9.34
CA GLY A 22 6.75 -4.75 8.66
C GLY A 22 6.56 -5.92 7.69
N ALA A 23 5.38 -6.05 7.09
CA ALA A 23 5.07 -7.13 6.15
C ALA A 23 5.99 -7.08 4.91
N PRO A 24 6.65 -8.18 4.52
CA PRO A 24 7.67 -8.21 3.46
C PRO A 24 7.04 -8.29 2.06
N TRP A 25 6.18 -7.33 1.73
CA TRP A 25 5.53 -7.29 0.41
C TRP A 25 6.59 -7.15 -0.69
N TYR A 26 6.58 -8.09 -1.64
CA TYR A 26 7.29 -7.94 -2.91
C TYR A 26 6.47 -7.00 -3.82
N VAL A 27 6.33 -7.30 -5.10
CA VAL A 27 5.38 -6.62 -5.99
C VAL A 27 3.95 -7.08 -5.68
N GLY A 28 2.97 -6.21 -5.91
CA GLY A 28 1.55 -6.60 -5.91
C GLY A 28 0.74 -6.18 -4.67
N ALA A 29 1.32 -5.46 -3.72
CA ALA A 29 0.53 -4.77 -2.68
C ALA A 29 -0.10 -3.48 -3.24
N ILE A 30 -0.75 -3.60 -4.40
CA ILE A 30 -1.40 -2.54 -5.18
C ILE A 30 -2.53 -3.17 -5.99
N GLY A 31 -3.65 -2.45 -6.14
CA GLY A 31 -4.80 -2.93 -6.88
C GLY A 31 -5.61 -1.81 -7.55
N ASN A 32 -6.36 -2.20 -8.56
CA ASN A 32 -7.32 -1.37 -9.27
C ASN A 32 -8.72 -1.94 -9.11
N ALA A 33 -9.70 -1.05 -8.91
CA ALA A 33 -11.11 -1.40 -8.87
C ALA A 33 -11.94 -0.18 -9.25
N ARG A 34 -13.19 -0.41 -9.66
CA ARG A 34 -14.20 0.64 -9.76
C ARG A 34 -14.87 0.77 -8.40
N TRP A 35 -14.68 1.92 -7.75
CA TRP A 35 -15.24 2.21 -6.42
C TRP A 35 -16.57 2.95 -6.57
N THR A 36 -17.54 2.57 -5.74
CA THR A 36 -18.89 3.16 -5.71
C THR A 36 -19.23 3.59 -4.28
N GLY A 37 -20.09 4.59 -4.13
CA GLY A 37 -20.52 5.08 -2.82
C GLY A 37 -20.91 6.56 -2.86
N VAL A 38 -21.29 7.10 -1.70
CA VAL A 38 -21.54 8.54 -1.52
C VAL A 38 -20.24 9.31 -1.35
N ARG A 39 -20.21 10.59 -1.72
CA ARG A 39 -19.01 11.42 -1.51
C ARG A 39 -18.90 11.76 -0.03
N LEU A 40 -17.69 11.69 0.52
CA LEU A 40 -17.44 12.07 1.91
C LEU A 40 -17.91 13.50 2.21
N ARG A 41 -17.75 14.43 1.26
CA ARG A 41 -18.23 15.82 1.37
C ARG A 41 -19.73 15.91 1.64
N ASP A 42 -20.52 15.04 1.03
CA ASP A 42 -21.98 15.09 1.15
C ASP A 42 -22.42 14.55 2.53
N VAL A 43 -21.61 13.69 3.17
CA VAL A 43 -21.85 13.16 4.53
C VAL A 43 -21.47 14.16 5.62
N LEU A 44 -20.44 14.98 5.38
CA LEU A 44 -19.88 15.90 6.38
C LEU A 44 -20.50 17.31 6.35
N GLN A 45 -21.63 17.51 5.67
CA GLN A 45 -22.37 18.78 5.66
C GLN A 45 -23.00 19.10 7.02
#